data_AF-A0A0F9DJM3-F1
#
_entry.id   AF-A0A0F9DJM3-F1
#
_cell.length_a   1.000
_cell.length_b   1.000
_cell.length_c   1.000
_cell.angle_alpha   90.00
_cell.angle_beta   90.00
_cell.angle_gamma   90.00
#
_symmetry.space_group_name_H-M   'P 1'
#
loop_
_entity.id
_entity.type
_entity.pdbx_description
1 polymer ?
#
loop_
_entity_poly.entity_id
_entity_poly.type
_entity_poly.pdbx_seq_one_letter_code
_entity_poly.pdbx_strand_id
1 'polypeptide(L)'
;MPDASYDVYKNLSSYKRLEELIGDGETENLYLECKAPSIPRLNKELQVHLAKSVSGFSNTTGGIVIYGISTTKHSHSGLDVLTQIEPLGNVQKFEQQIHRTIPTLSTPPILNFHTKTIKKKASDSKG
;
A
#
# COMPACT_ATOMS: atom_id res chain seq x y z
N MET A 1 16.80 0.89 15.04
CA MET A 1 15.62 1.51 15.67
C MET A 1 14.41 0.72 15.24
N PRO A 2 13.40 0.52 16.10
CA PRO A 2 12.15 -0.12 15.68
C PRO A 2 11.53 0.75 14.60
N ASP A 3 11.36 0.16 13.43
CA ASP A 3 10.77 0.80 12.26
C ASP A 3 9.26 0.79 12.47
N ALA A 4 8.68 1.94 12.84
CA ALA A 4 7.24 2.07 13.10
C ALA A 4 6.40 1.60 11.91
N SER A 5 6.93 1.74 10.68
CA SER A 5 6.27 1.24 9.47
C SER A 5 6.31 -0.30 9.41
N TYR A 6 7.37 -0.93 9.91
CA TYR A 6 7.45 -2.39 9.97
C TYR A 6 6.47 -3.00 10.99
N ASP A 7 6.26 -2.34 12.12
CA ASP A 7 5.27 -2.79 13.12
C ASP A 7 3.84 -2.67 12.58
N VAL A 8 3.52 -1.57 11.88
CA VAL A 8 2.23 -1.44 11.17
C VAL A 8 2.10 -2.52 10.10
N TYR A 9 3.14 -2.79 9.30
CA TYR A 9 3.15 -3.87 8.32
C TYR A 9 2.87 -5.24 8.95
N LYS A 10 3.47 -5.54 10.11
CA LYS A 10 3.23 -6.79 10.85
C LYS A 10 1.79 -6.89 11.32
N ASN A 11 1.26 -5.82 11.90
CA ASN A 11 -0.09 -5.76 12.46
C ASN A 11 -1.18 -5.79 11.38
N LEU A 12 -0.90 -5.31 10.17
CA LEU A 12 -1.73 -5.50 8.98
C LEU A 12 -1.62 -6.94 8.47
N SER A 13 -2.28 -7.86 9.17
CA SER A 13 -2.25 -9.31 8.87
C SER A 13 -3.60 -9.88 8.47
N SER A 14 -4.69 -9.10 8.61
CA SER A 14 -6.04 -9.61 8.38
C SER A 14 -6.93 -8.57 7.69
N TYR A 15 -7.94 -9.08 6.97
CA TYR A 15 -8.95 -8.25 6.33
C TYR A 15 -9.73 -7.41 7.36
N LYS A 16 -10.03 -7.99 8.52
CA LYS A 16 -10.69 -7.29 9.64
C LYS A 16 -9.91 -6.06 10.08
N ARG A 17 -8.57 -6.15 10.15
CA ARG A 17 -7.75 -5.00 10.54
C ARG A 17 -7.87 -3.85 9.53
N LEU A 18 -8.04 -4.14 8.24
CA LEU A 18 -8.28 -3.10 7.23
C LEU A 18 -9.66 -2.45 7.43
N GLU A 19 -10.67 -3.23 7.77
CA GLU A 19 -12.01 -2.72 8.10
C GLU A 19 -11.97 -1.83 9.35
N GLU A 20 -11.18 -2.19 10.36
CA GLU A 20 -10.97 -1.37 11.57
C GLU A 20 -10.30 -0.03 11.23
N LEU A 21 -9.25 -0.01 10.38
CA LEU A 21 -8.61 1.25 9.97
C LEU A 21 -9.60 2.21 9.28
N ILE A 22 -10.48 1.67 8.43
CA ILE A 22 -11.54 2.45 7.77
C ILE A 22 -12.56 2.95 8.82
N GLY A 23 -12.96 2.08 9.74
CA GLY A 23 -13.92 2.43 10.80
C GLY A 23 -13.39 3.47 11.78
N ASP A 24 -12.08 3.45 12.06
CA ASP A 24 -11.37 4.41 12.91
C ASP A 24 -11.16 5.76 12.20
N GLY A 25 -11.45 5.84 10.89
CA GLY A 25 -11.27 7.05 10.09
C GLY A 25 -9.80 7.42 9.86
N GLU A 26 -8.93 6.41 9.79
CA GLU A 26 -7.51 6.60 9.52
C GLU A 26 -7.27 7.36 8.21
N THR A 27 -6.21 8.15 8.17
CA THR A 27 -5.86 9.00 7.03
C THR A 27 -4.49 8.64 6.47
N GLU A 28 -4.32 8.85 5.16
CA GLU A 28 -2.98 8.89 4.57
C GLU A 28 -2.11 9.92 5.30
N ASN A 29 -0.84 9.58 5.43
CA ASN A 29 0.13 10.39 6.15
C ASN A 29 1.54 10.13 5.59
N LEU A 30 2.58 10.63 6.28
CA LEU A 30 3.96 10.55 5.79
C LEU A 30 4.48 9.13 5.57
N TYR A 31 3.90 8.12 6.22
CA TYR A 31 4.33 6.72 6.18
C TYR A 31 3.23 5.76 5.70
N LEU A 32 2.05 6.25 5.33
CA LEU A 32 0.93 5.44 4.84
C LEU A 32 0.35 6.06 3.58
N GLU A 33 0.42 5.31 2.48
CA GLU A 33 -0.21 5.67 1.22
C GLU A 33 -1.14 4.54 0.77
N CYS A 34 -2.35 4.90 0.35
CA CYS A 34 -3.37 3.99 -0.14
C CYS A 34 -3.62 4.22 -1.63
N LYS A 35 -3.83 3.15 -2.38
CA LYS A 35 -4.17 3.21 -3.80
C LYS A 35 -5.15 2.11 -4.16
N ALA A 36 -6.20 2.45 -4.91
CA ALA A 36 -7.14 1.49 -5.48
C ALA A 36 -7.06 1.51 -7.02
N PRO A 37 -6.08 0.84 -7.63
CA PRO A 37 -5.98 0.79 -9.08
C PRO A 37 -7.15 0.00 -9.67
N SER A 38 -7.84 0.60 -10.63
CA SER A 38 -8.97 -0.04 -11.35
C SER A 38 -8.56 -1.28 -12.15
N ILE A 39 -7.28 -1.36 -12.53
CA ILE A 39 -6.70 -2.49 -13.26
C ILE A 39 -5.61 -3.12 -12.38
N PRO A 40 -5.64 -4.44 -12.11
CA PRO A 40 -4.65 -5.11 -11.27
C PRO A 40 -3.34 -5.38 -12.04
N ARG A 41 -2.73 -4.31 -12.53
CA ARG A 41 -1.48 -4.32 -13.28
C ARG A 41 -0.70 -3.06 -12.96
N LEU A 42 0.59 -3.22 -12.79
CA LEU A 42 1.53 -2.12 -12.65
C LEU A 42 1.73 -1.44 -14.01
N ASN A 43 0.81 -0.55 -14.38
CA ASN A 43 0.87 0.29 -15.58
C ASN A 43 1.82 1.48 -15.35
N LYS A 44 2.11 2.26 -16.39
CA LYS A 44 3.06 3.38 -16.33
C LYS A 44 2.68 4.42 -15.26
N GLU A 45 1.39 4.70 -15.11
CA GLU A 45 0.89 5.62 -14.10
C GLU A 45 1.18 5.08 -12.70
N LEU A 46 0.75 3.86 -12.39
CA LEU A 46 0.97 3.24 -11.09
C LEU A 46 2.46 3.06 -10.77
N GLN A 47 3.32 2.84 -11.78
CA GLN A 47 4.78 2.86 -11.61
C GLN A 47 5.30 4.22 -11.17
N VAL A 48 4.79 5.32 -11.75
CA VAL A 48 5.17 6.67 -11.34
C VAL A 48 4.71 6.95 -9.91
N HIS A 49 3.50 6.50 -9.54
CA HIS A 49 3.01 6.62 -8.17
C HIS A 49 3.89 5.83 -7.19
N LEU A 50 4.15 4.56 -7.49
CA LEU A 50 5.05 3.72 -6.69
C LEU A 50 6.44 4.34 -6.56
N ALA A 51 7.00 4.89 -7.64
CA ALA A 51 8.31 5.56 -7.60
C ALA A 51 8.32 6.79 -6.68
N LYS A 52 7.23 7.57 -6.66
CA LYS A 52 7.07 8.70 -5.74
C LYS A 52 7.01 8.22 -4.28
N SER A 53 6.19 7.22 -3.98
CA SER A 53 6.07 6.64 -2.63
C SER A 53 7.42 6.10 -2.16
N VAL A 54 8.07 5.30 -3.00
CA VAL A 54 9.39 4.70 -2.73
C VAL A 54 10.44 5.77 -2.47
N SER A 55 10.49 6.83 -3.29
CA SER A 55 11.39 7.96 -3.07
C SER A 55 11.09 8.71 -1.76
N GLY A 56 9.82 8.94 -1.44
CA GLY A 56 9.41 9.58 -0.19
C GLY A 56 9.79 8.76 1.05
N PHE A 57 9.50 7.45 1.04
CA PHE A 57 9.79 6.55 2.16
C PHE A 57 11.28 6.28 2.36
N SER A 58 12.07 6.25 1.28
CA SER A 58 13.52 6.04 1.37
C SER A 58 14.26 7.20 2.05
N ASN A 59 13.69 8.41 2.00
CA ASN A 59 14.25 9.59 2.64
C ASN A 59 13.74 9.80 4.08
N THR A 60 12.85 8.93 4.55
CA THR A 60 12.22 9.03 5.88
C THR A 60 12.46 7.72 6.66
N THR A 61 11.66 7.44 7.69
CA THR A 61 11.77 6.21 8.51
C THR A 61 11.06 5.02 7.84
N GLY A 62 10.99 4.98 6.51
CA GLY A 62 10.22 3.99 5.77
C GLY A 62 8.74 4.36 5.62
N GLY A 63 7.95 3.41 5.14
CA GLY A 63 6.52 3.60 4.92
C GLY A 63 5.85 2.39 4.27
N ILE A 64 4.53 2.45 4.20
CA ILE A 64 3.66 1.40 3.69
C ILE A 64 2.84 1.96 2.54
N VAL A 65 2.81 1.21 1.44
CA VAL A 65 1.80 1.38 0.40
C VAL A 65 0.78 0.25 0.52
N ILE A 66 -0.49 0.59 0.71
CA ILE A 66 -1.60 -0.36 0.68
C ILE A 66 -2.30 -0.24 -0.67
N TYR A 67 -2.29 -1.33 -1.43
CA TYR A 67 -3.09 -1.45 -2.63
C TYR A 67 -4.43 -2.11 -2.30
N GLY A 68 -5.52 -1.55 -2.83
CA GLY A 68 -6.87 -2.05 -2.65
C GLY A 68 -7.66 -1.35 -1.55
N ILE A 69 -7.28 -0.12 -1.22
CA ILE A 69 -8.07 0.79 -0.38
C ILE A 69 -8.25 2.09 -1.14
N SER A 70 -9.49 2.57 -1.23
CA SER A 70 -9.77 3.90 -1.73
C SER A 70 -9.83 4.91 -0.59
N THR A 71 -9.53 6.16 -0.95
CA THR A 71 -9.52 7.27 -0.02
C THR A 71 -10.40 8.40 -0.55
N THR A 72 -10.83 9.27 0.35
CA THR A 72 -11.58 10.47 0.00
C THR A 72 -11.05 11.64 0.79
N LYS A 73 -10.83 12.75 0.09
CA LYS A 73 -10.29 13.97 0.67
C LYS A 73 -11.28 14.58 1.66
N HIS A 74 -10.87 14.70 2.91
CA HIS A 74 -11.65 15.35 3.96
C HIS A 74 -11.69 16.87 3.73
N SER A 75 -12.89 17.43 3.69
CA SER A 75 -13.12 18.82 3.28
C SER A 75 -12.47 19.87 4.19
N HIS A 76 -12.31 19.57 5.48
CA HIS A 76 -11.77 20.52 6.46
C HIS A 76 -10.26 20.40 6.67
N SER A 77 -9.74 19.17 6.79
CA SER A 77 -8.32 18.92 7.05
C SER A 77 -7.49 18.81 5.78
N GLY A 78 -8.13 18.54 4.64
CA GLY A 78 -7.46 18.30 3.36
C GLY A 78 -6.74 16.95 3.28
N LEU A 79 -6.87 16.09 4.30
CA LEU A 79 -6.25 14.76 4.35
C LEU A 79 -7.12 13.72 3.65
N ASP A 80 -6.50 12.73 3.05
CA ASP A 80 -7.18 11.61 2.40
C ASP A 80 -7.55 10.55 3.45
N VAL A 81 -8.84 10.43 3.74
CA VAL A 81 -9.39 9.47 4.72
C VAL A 81 -9.67 8.15 4.01
N LEU A 82 -9.32 7.02 4.62
CA LEU A 82 -9.62 5.70 4.10
C LEU A 82 -11.15 5.46 4.11
N THR A 83 -11.73 5.04 2.97
CA THR A 83 -13.19 4.94 2.84
C THR A 83 -13.70 3.54 2.52
N GLN A 84 -13.05 2.80 1.61
CA GLN A 84 -13.52 1.46 1.27
C GLN A 84 -12.39 0.52 0.85
N ILE A 85 -12.59 -0.77 1.08
CA ILE A 85 -11.71 -1.82 0.55
C ILE A 85 -12.15 -2.13 -0.87
N GLU A 86 -11.22 -2.02 -1.81
CA GLU A 86 -11.36 -2.35 -3.23
C GLU A 86 -10.41 -3.49 -3.60
N PRO A 87 -10.80 -4.76 -3.43
CA PRO A 87 -9.89 -5.89 -3.62
C PRO A 87 -9.29 -5.94 -5.03
N LEU A 88 -7.98 -6.14 -5.12
CA LEU A 88 -7.28 -6.28 -6.39
C LEU A 88 -7.46 -7.72 -6.92
N GLY A 89 -7.82 -7.82 -8.20
CA GLY A 89 -7.74 -9.10 -8.92
C GLY A 89 -6.30 -9.58 -9.10
N ASN A 90 -6.07 -10.88 -9.30
CA ASN A 90 -4.77 -11.43 -9.65
C ASN A 90 -3.60 -10.95 -8.76
N VAL A 91 -3.86 -10.80 -7.46
CA VAL A 91 -2.95 -10.15 -6.49
C VAL A 91 -1.54 -10.76 -6.47
N GLN A 92 -1.42 -12.07 -6.71
CA GLN A 92 -0.13 -12.77 -6.82
C GLN A 92 0.72 -12.24 -7.99
N LYS A 93 0.10 -12.02 -9.15
CA LYS A 93 0.80 -11.48 -10.33
C LYS A 93 1.16 -10.01 -10.10
N PHE A 94 0.28 -9.27 -9.43
CA PHE A 94 0.53 -7.89 -9.05
C PHE A 94 1.72 -7.78 -8.08
N GLU A 95 1.74 -8.60 -7.03
CA GLU A 95 2.86 -8.69 -6.08
C GLU A 95 4.19 -9.03 -6.78
N GLN A 96 4.19 -9.98 -7.71
CA GLN A 96 5.37 -10.30 -8.52
C GLN A 96 5.85 -9.11 -9.36
N GLN A 97 4.94 -8.27 -9.87
CA GLN A 97 5.31 -7.05 -10.59
C GLN A 97 5.95 -6.05 -9.65
N ILE A 98 5.35 -5.79 -8.49
CA ILE A 98 5.90 -4.90 -7.46
C ILE A 98 7.32 -5.33 -7.07
N HIS A 99 7.50 -6.62 -6.76
CA HIS A 99 8.79 -7.16 -6.34
C HIS A 99 9.88 -7.02 -7.40
N ARG A 100 9.53 -7.10 -8.69
CA ARG A 100 10.49 -6.88 -9.80
C ARG A 100 10.78 -5.41 -10.04
N THR A 101 9.80 -4.54 -9.79
CA THR A 101 9.92 -3.11 -10.12
C THR A 101 10.59 -2.30 -9.03
N ILE A 102 10.32 -2.53 -7.73
CA ILE A 102 10.89 -1.71 -6.65
C ILE A 102 12.42 -1.52 -6.75
N PRO A 103 13.24 -2.58 -6.96
CA PRO A 103 14.69 -2.41 -7.05
C PRO A 103 15.17 -1.52 -8.20
N THR A 104 14.32 -1.31 -9.22
CA THR A 104 14.66 -0.52 -10.41
C THR A 104 14.17 0.93 -10.32
N LEU A 105 13.49 1.34 -9.24
CA LEU A 105 12.89 2.67 -9.11
C LEU A 105 13.83 3.72 -8.49
N SER A 106 14.98 3.31 -7.96
CA SER A 106 15.94 4.20 -7.31
C SER A 106 17.38 3.79 -7.59
N THR A 107 18.28 4.76 -7.44
CA THR A 107 19.73 4.53 -7.44
C THR A 107 20.30 5.17 -6.17
N PRO A 108 20.90 4.40 -5.23
CA PRO A 108 21.10 2.95 -5.27
C PRO A 108 19.79 2.15 -5.20
N PRO A 109 19.80 0.87 -5.63
CA PRO A 109 18.61 0.03 -5.64
C PRO A 109 18.11 -0.25 -4.22
N ILE A 110 16.80 -0.23 -4.03
CA ILE A 110 16.18 -0.57 -2.75
C ILE A 110 16.01 -2.08 -2.65
N LEU A 111 16.73 -2.66 -1.69
CA LEU A 111 16.73 -4.11 -1.43
C LEU A 111 15.92 -4.46 -0.18
N ASN A 112 15.73 -3.51 0.73
CA ASN A 112 14.99 -3.72 1.97
C ASN A 112 13.53 -3.30 1.80
N PHE A 113 12.71 -4.17 1.22
CA PHE A 113 11.27 -3.99 1.13
C PHE A 113 10.55 -5.31 1.39
N HIS A 114 9.31 -5.22 1.86
CA HIS A 114 8.47 -6.37 2.15
C HIS A 114 7.12 -6.22 1.48
N THR A 115 6.60 -7.30 0.92
CA THR A 115 5.24 -7.37 0.39
C THR A 115 4.41 -8.33 1.24
N LYS A 116 3.10 -8.10 1.28
CA LYS A 116 2.14 -9.02 1.90
C LYS A 116 0.83 -8.92 1.16
N THR A 117 0.22 -10.06 0.90
CA THR A 117 -1.13 -10.15 0.35
C THR A 117 -2.12 -10.43 1.48
N ILE A 118 -3.20 -9.67 1.58
CA ILE A 118 -4.26 -9.86 2.57
C ILE A 118 -5.55 -10.26 1.85
N LYS A 119 -5.99 -11.50 2.05
CA LYS A 119 -7.22 -12.01 1.44
C LYS A 119 -8.36 -12.05 2.44
N LYS A 120 -9.59 -11.87 1.96
CA LYS A 120 -10.80 -12.05 2.78
C LYS A 120 -10.99 -13.52 3.18
N LYS A 121 -10.76 -14.44 2.24
CA LYS A 121 -10.67 -15.89 2.47
C LYS A 121 -9.42 -16.46 1.81
N ALA A 122 -8.86 -17.51 2.38
CA ALA A 122 -7.64 -18.14 1.84
C ALA A 122 -7.78 -18.60 0.38
N SER A 123 -9.00 -19.03 -0.02
CA SER A 123 -9.33 -19.48 -1.37
C SER A 123 -9.53 -18.34 -2.38
N ASP A 124 -9.57 -17.07 -1.95
CA ASP A 124 -9.88 -15.97 -2.86
C ASP A 124 -8.73 -15.70 -3.83
N SER A 125 -9.07 -15.45 -5.09
CA SER A 125 -8.14 -15.01 -6.13
C SER A 125 -7.88 -13.50 -6.08
N LYS A 126 -8.71 -12.77 -5.34
CA LYS A 126 -8.57 -11.34 -5.03
C LYS A 126 -7.98 -11.15 -3.64
N GLY A 127 -7.22 -10.08 -3.45
CA GLY A 127 -6.66 -9.70 -2.17
C GLY A 127 -6.30 -8.23 -2.13
#